data_AF-A0A6C0LDU0-F1
#
_entry.id   AF-A0A6C0LDU0-F1
#
_cell.length_a   1.000
_cell.length_b   1.000
_cell.length_c   1.000
_cell.angle_alpha   90.00
_cell.angle_beta   90.00
_cell.angle_gamma   90.00
#
_symmetry.space_group_name_H-M   'P 1'
#
loop_
_entity.id
_entity.type
_entity.pdbx_description
1 polymer ?
#
loop_
_entity_poly.entity_id
_entity_poly.type
_entity_poly.pdbx_seq_one_letter_code
_entity_poly.pdbx_strand_id
1 'polypeptide(L)'
;MNEVVHESIYDYCEHIYENICYNNNNCHDNRDILTSDLNNFIENEIEKMSTYNINNILLSYGFDKAFKYYIDNNYDTHGSQGSQGDRPLSDIKNVHSITKTLVYFLIVSSFEVK
;
A
#
# COMPACT_ATOMS: atom_id res chain seq x y z
N MET A 1 -11.42 18.40 2.07
CA MET A 1 -11.99 17.81 0.86
C MET A 1 -12.07 16.33 1.18
N ASN A 2 -13.26 15.75 1.32
CA ASN A 2 -13.37 14.31 1.60
C ASN A 2 -12.92 13.61 0.32
N GLU A 3 -11.64 13.24 0.25
CA GLU A 3 -11.12 12.36 -0.79
C GLU A 3 -11.89 11.07 -0.67
N VAL A 4 -12.82 10.87 -1.59
CA VAL A 4 -13.55 9.63 -1.73
C VAL A 4 -12.52 8.62 -2.17
N VAL A 5 -11.96 7.87 -1.21
CA VAL A 5 -11.21 6.65 -1.49
C VAL A 5 -12.13 5.81 -2.37
N HIS A 6 -11.68 5.55 -3.59
CA HIS A 6 -12.52 4.90 -4.59
C HIS A 6 -12.94 3.52 -4.08
N GLU A 7 -14.19 3.12 -4.30
CA GLU A 7 -14.78 1.86 -3.81
C GLU A 7 -13.88 0.66 -4.10
N SER A 8 -13.24 0.63 -5.27
CA SER A 8 -12.29 -0.45 -5.61
C SER A 8 -11.12 -0.60 -4.62
N ILE A 9 -10.64 0.50 -4.02
CA ILE A 9 -9.58 0.45 -3.00
C ILE A 9 -10.16 -0.15 -1.71
N TYR A 10 -11.37 0.27 -1.33
CA TYR A 10 -12.07 -0.30 -0.18
C TYR A 10 -12.34 -1.79 -0.34
N ASP A 11 -12.83 -2.25 -1.50
CA ASP A 11 -13.08 -3.67 -1.77
C ASP A 11 -11.82 -4.52 -1.56
N TYR A 12 -10.66 -4.01 -2.00
CA TYR A 12 -9.39 -4.69 -1.79
C TYR A 12 -8.93 -4.63 -0.33
N CYS A 13 -9.15 -3.52 0.36
CA CYS A 13 -8.86 -3.42 1.78
C CYS A 13 -9.73 -4.38 2.60
N GLU A 14 -11.02 -4.49 2.29
CA GLU A 14 -11.93 -5.43 2.93
C GLU A 14 -11.47 -6.88 2.69
N HIS A 15 -11.13 -7.22 1.44
CA HIS A 15 -10.62 -8.55 1.12
C HIS A 15 -9.32 -8.90 1.88
N ILE A 16 -8.38 -7.96 1.97
CA ILE A 16 -7.14 -8.12 2.72
C ILE A 16 -7.44 -8.29 4.23
N TYR A 17 -8.35 -7.47 4.78
CA TYR A 17 -8.75 -7.55 6.17
C TYR A 17 -9.39 -8.89 6.52
N GLU A 18 -10.30 -9.38 5.68
CA GLU A 18 -10.92 -10.71 5.82
C GLU A 18 -9.85 -11.81 5.82
N ASN A 19 -8.91 -11.77 4.86
CA ASN A 19 -7.84 -12.76 4.76
C ASN A 19 -6.93 -12.77 6.01
N ILE A 20 -6.64 -11.61 6.59
CA ILE A 20 -5.88 -11.51 7.85
C ILE A 20 -6.67 -12.15 9.00
N CYS A 21 -7.97 -11.86 9.10
CA CYS A 21 -8.84 -12.42 10.13
C CYS A 21 -8.96 -13.94 10.03
N TYR A 22 -9.09 -14.49 8.82
CA TYR A 22 -9.20 -15.94 8.59
C TYR A 22 -7.90 -16.70 8.91
N ASN A 23 -6.73 -16.08 8.71
CA ASN A 23 -5.43 -16.72 8.96
C ASN A 23 -4.98 -16.67 10.43
N ASN A 24 -5.82 -16.19 11.35
CA ASN A 24 -5.54 -16.16 12.79
C ASN A 24 -4.25 -15.39 13.17
N ASN A 25 -3.79 -14.47 12.30
CA ASN A 25 -2.67 -13.57 12.57
C ASN A 25 -3.06 -12.37 13.46
N ASN A 26 -4.29 -12.37 14.00
CA ASN A 26 -4.85 -11.33 14.88
C ASN A 26 -4.26 -11.32 16.31
N CYS A 27 -3.13 -12.01 16.55
CA CYS A 27 -2.64 -12.29 17.90
C CYS A 27 -1.24 -11.69 18.18
N HIS A 28 -0.81 -10.70 17.40
CA HIS A 28 0.47 -10.04 17.62
C HIS A 28 0.25 -8.68 18.30
N ASP A 29 0.53 -8.61 19.61
CA ASP A 29 0.52 -7.36 20.38
C ASP A 29 1.68 -6.41 19.98
N ASN A 30 2.61 -6.89 19.17
CA ASN A 30 3.75 -6.11 18.70
C ASN A 30 3.42 -5.41 17.36
N ARG A 31 3.39 -4.08 17.40
CA ARG A 31 3.13 -3.21 16.25
C ARG A 31 4.03 -3.49 15.04
N ASP A 32 5.33 -3.70 15.25
CA ASP A 32 6.28 -3.89 14.14
C ASP A 32 6.01 -5.22 13.41
N ILE A 33 5.64 -6.26 14.16
CA ILE A 33 5.27 -7.57 13.60
C ILE A 33 3.96 -7.44 12.83
N LEU A 34 2.96 -6.76 13.42
CA LEU A 34 1.68 -6.50 12.77
C LEU A 34 1.84 -5.72 11.46
N THR A 35 2.67 -4.68 11.45
CA THR A 35 2.97 -3.90 10.25
C THR A 35 3.68 -4.74 9.19
N SER A 36 4.65 -5.58 9.59
CA SER A 36 5.34 -6.49 8.68
C SER A 36 4.38 -7.50 8.04
N ASP A 37 3.51 -8.12 8.84
CA ASP A 37 2.54 -9.10 8.35
C ASP A 37 1.52 -8.46 7.41
N LEU A 38 0.97 -7.30 7.79
CA LEU A 38 0.07 -6.53 6.94
C LEU A 38 0.70 -6.22 5.58
N ASN A 39 1.94 -5.71 5.56
CA ASN A 39 2.65 -5.42 4.33
C ASN A 39 2.84 -6.68 3.47
N ASN A 40 3.19 -7.82 4.08
CA ASN A 40 3.31 -9.09 3.37
C ASN A 40 1.98 -9.56 2.75
N PHE A 41 0.85 -9.40 3.46
CA PHE A 41 -0.47 -9.71 2.90
C PHE A 41 -0.81 -8.80 1.72
N ILE A 42 -0.56 -7.50 1.86
CA ILE A 42 -0.82 -6.53 0.78
C ILE A 42 0.06 -6.82 -0.44
N GLU A 43 1.35 -7.07 -0.28
CA GLU A 43 2.28 -7.45 -1.37
C GLU A 43 1.76 -8.70 -2.11
N ASN A 44 1.38 -9.74 -1.37
CA ASN A 44 0.84 -10.99 -1.94
C ASN A 44 -0.47 -10.79 -2.71
N GLU A 45 -1.37 -9.93 -2.25
CA GLU A 45 -2.63 -9.66 -2.96
C GLU A 45 -2.40 -8.83 -4.23
N ILE A 46 -1.52 -7.83 -4.17
CA ILE A 46 -1.14 -7.03 -5.35
C ILE A 46 -0.43 -7.87 -6.41
N GLU A 47 0.34 -8.89 -6.00
CA GLU A 47 0.91 -9.86 -6.93
C GLU A 47 -0.15 -10.55 -7.79
N LYS A 48 -1.27 -10.95 -7.16
CA LYS A 48 -2.38 -11.66 -7.79
C LYS A 48 -3.33 -10.74 -8.56
N MET A 49 -3.28 -9.42 -8.33
CA MET A 49 -4.16 -8.48 -9.04
C MET A 49 -3.92 -8.51 -10.55
N SER A 50 -5.01 -8.56 -11.30
CA SER A 50 -4.96 -8.41 -12.74
C SER A 50 -4.52 -6.99 -13.13
N THR A 51 -3.90 -6.86 -14.29
CA THR A 51 -3.56 -5.54 -14.87
C THR A 51 -4.79 -4.64 -15.00
N TYR A 52 -5.95 -5.21 -15.30
CA TYR A 52 -7.22 -4.48 -15.38
C TYR A 52 -7.58 -3.83 -14.04
N ASN A 53 -7.51 -4.58 -12.94
CA ASN A 53 -7.85 -4.08 -11.61
C ASN A 53 -6.86 -3.00 -11.15
N ILE A 54 -5.56 -3.22 -11.38
CA ILE A 54 -4.52 -2.23 -11.10
C ILE A 54 -4.80 -0.92 -11.86
N ASN A 55 -5.10 -1.01 -13.15
CA ASN A 55 -5.39 0.16 -13.96
C ASN A 55 -6.68 0.86 -13.53
N ASN A 56 -7.72 0.12 -13.15
CA ASN A 56 -8.97 0.69 -12.66
C ASN A 56 -8.76 1.49 -11.37
N ILE A 57 -7.98 0.97 -10.42
CA ILE A 57 -7.65 1.70 -9.19
C ILE A 57 -6.94 3.01 -9.53
N LEU A 58 -5.90 2.94 -10.37
CA LEU A 58 -5.11 4.12 -10.74
C LEU A 58 -5.88 5.15 -11.56
N LEU A 59 -6.74 4.71 -12.48
CA LEU A 59 -7.61 5.60 -13.26
C LEU A 59 -8.62 6.30 -12.37
N SER A 60 -9.17 5.59 -11.38
CA SER A 60 -10.20 6.12 -10.50
C SER A 60 -9.63 7.09 -9.47
N TYR A 61 -8.46 6.78 -8.90
CA TYR A 61 -7.75 7.67 -7.98
C TYR A 61 -7.12 8.87 -8.70
N GLY A 62 -6.68 8.66 -9.94
CA GLY A 62 -5.86 9.59 -10.72
C GLY A 62 -4.38 9.22 -10.62
N PHE A 63 -3.78 8.80 -11.72
CA PHE A 63 -2.40 8.32 -11.75
C PHE A 63 -1.39 9.38 -11.28
N ASP A 64 -1.59 10.62 -11.71
CA ASP A 64 -0.84 11.80 -11.30
C ASP A 64 -0.93 12.06 -9.78
N LYS A 65 -2.12 11.87 -9.20
CA LYS A 65 -2.31 11.97 -7.74
C LYS A 65 -1.65 10.80 -7.01
N ALA A 66 -1.78 9.58 -7.52
CA ALA A 66 -1.16 8.40 -6.93
C ALA A 66 0.37 8.53 -6.93
N PHE A 67 0.94 8.98 -8.05
CA PHE A 67 2.35 9.23 -8.18
C PHE A 67 2.84 10.35 -7.27
N LYS A 68 2.09 11.47 -7.21
CA LYS A 68 2.41 12.56 -6.27
C LYS A 68 2.36 12.09 -4.82
N TYR A 69 1.34 11.35 -4.42
CA TYR A 69 1.23 10.78 -3.08
C TYR A 69 2.42 9.88 -2.75
N TYR A 70 2.81 9.02 -3.70
CA TYR A 70 4.00 8.18 -3.56
C TYR A 70 5.26 9.02 -3.30
N ILE A 71 5.50 10.06 -4.09
CA ILE A 71 6.65 10.96 -3.90
C ILE A 71 6.57 11.70 -2.55
N ASP A 72 5.45 12.33 -2.24
CA ASP A 72 5.31 13.17 -1.03
C ASP A 72 5.47 12.36 0.27
N ASN A 73 5.17 11.05 0.26
CA ASN A 73 5.21 10.19 1.45
C ASN A 73 6.41 9.22 1.49
N ASN A 74 7.18 9.08 0.41
CA ASN A 74 8.32 8.15 0.34
C ASN A 74 9.61 8.79 -0.16
N TYR A 75 9.54 10.02 -0.65
CA TYR A 75 10.68 10.81 -1.05
C TYR A 75 10.76 12.02 -0.11
N ASP A 76 11.54 11.87 0.95
CA ASP A 76 11.97 12.99 1.78
C ASP A 76 12.72 13.99 0.89
N THR A 77 12.01 15.00 0.39
CA THR A 77 12.58 16.12 -0.36
C THR A 77 12.90 17.31 0.53
N HIS A 78 13.00 17.10 1.84
CA HIS A 78 13.61 18.05 2.76
C HIS A 78 14.60 17.33 3.66
N GLY A 79 15.88 17.62 3.43
CA GLY A 79 16.97 16.97 4.13
C GLY A 79 16.86 17.06 5.65
N SER A 80 17.32 15.98 6.28
CA SER A 80 17.71 15.82 7.69
C SER A 80 16.76 14.97 8.53
N GLN A 81 17.26 13.77 8.81
CA GLN A 81 17.17 13.07 10.10
C GLN A 81 15.80 12.53 10.53
N GLY A 82 15.64 11.22 10.34
CA GLY A 82 15.18 10.36 11.41
C GLY A 82 13.93 9.55 11.10
N SER A 83 14.16 8.28 10.75
CA SER A 83 13.32 7.13 11.09
C SER A 83 11.82 7.21 10.75
N GLN A 84 11.47 6.76 9.54
CA GLN A 84 10.60 5.60 9.34
C GLN A 84 10.58 5.21 7.85
N GLY A 85 11.20 4.06 7.53
CA GLY A 85 10.91 3.35 6.28
C GLY A 85 11.64 3.81 5.02
N ASP A 86 12.94 4.10 5.08
CA ASP A 86 13.77 4.21 3.87
C ASP A 86 13.82 2.85 3.14
N ARG A 87 12.85 2.55 2.26
CA ARG A 87 13.11 1.66 1.13
C ARG A 87 13.64 2.54 0.00
N PRO A 88 14.98 2.62 -0.21
CA PRO A 88 15.52 3.34 -1.35
C PRO A 88 14.88 2.81 -2.64
N LEU A 89 14.72 3.65 -3.66
CA LEU A 89 14.17 3.27 -4.97
C LEU A 89 14.86 2.03 -5.59
N SER A 90 16.09 1.73 -5.14
CA SER A 90 16.87 0.54 -5.48
C SER A 90 16.32 -0.78 -4.90
N ASP A 91 15.51 -0.73 -3.84
CA ASP A 91 14.81 -1.88 -3.25
C ASP A 91 13.47 -2.17 -3.91
N ILE A 92 13.08 -1.36 -4.91
CA ILE A 92 12.23 -1.84 -6.00
C ILE A 92 13.09 -2.83 -6.79
N LYS A 93 13.36 -3.99 -6.19
CA LYS A 93 13.64 -5.18 -6.97
C LYS A 93 12.54 -5.23 -8.01
N ASN A 94 12.96 -5.37 -9.26
CA ASN A 94 12.33 -5.84 -10.49
C ASN A 94 11.07 -6.75 -10.42
N VAL A 95 10.35 -6.84 -9.30
CA VAL A 95 9.28 -7.80 -9.04
C VAL A 95 7.92 -7.16 -9.29
N HIS A 96 7.76 -5.83 -9.14
CA HIS A 96 6.49 -5.12 -9.37
C HIS A 96 6.65 -3.90 -10.29
N SER A 97 5.81 -3.82 -11.33
CA SER A 97 5.64 -2.63 -12.19
C SER A 97 5.36 -1.37 -11.35
N ILE A 98 5.79 -0.18 -11.78
CA ILE A 98 5.49 1.10 -11.12
C ILE A 98 4.01 1.24 -10.74
N THR A 99 3.10 0.71 -11.56
CA THR A 99 1.67 0.69 -11.29
C THR A 99 1.28 -0.13 -10.05
N LYS A 100 1.92 -1.29 -9.83
CA LYS A 100 1.73 -2.10 -8.62
C LYS A 100 2.27 -1.38 -7.39
N THR A 101 3.42 -0.71 -7.50
CA THR A 101 3.99 0.10 -6.41
C THR A 101 3.04 1.22 -5.99
N LEU A 102 2.46 1.94 -6.96
CA LEU A 102 1.49 2.99 -6.65
C LEU A 102 0.25 2.43 -5.94
N VAL A 103 -0.31 1.32 -6.43
CA VAL A 103 -1.47 0.66 -5.78
C VAL A 103 -1.12 0.18 -4.37
N TYR A 104 0.09 -0.35 -4.15
CA TYR A 104 0.57 -0.75 -2.83
C TYR A 104 0.48 0.39 -1.83
N PHE A 105 1.03 1.55 -2.17
CA PHE A 105 1.02 2.70 -1.26
C PHE A 105 -0.38 3.23 -0.97
N LEU A 106 -1.29 3.16 -1.95
CA LEU A 106 -2.70 3.55 -1.75
C LEU A 106 -3.44 2.58 -0.82
N ILE A 107 -3.16 1.27 -0.93
CA ILE A 107 -3.78 0.27 -0.05
C ILE A 107 -3.19 0.37 1.35
N VAL A 108 -1.86 0.42 1.49
CA VAL A 108 -1.20 0.58 2.80
C VAL A 108 -1.69 1.81 3.54
N SER A 109 -1.82 2.97 2.86
CA SER A 109 -2.30 4.19 3.51
C SER A 109 -3.76 4.12 3.95
N SER A 110 -4.56 3.21 3.37
CA SER A 110 -5.94 2.97 3.75
C SER A 110 -6.06 2.19 5.06
N PHE A 111 -5.01 1.45 5.45
CA PHE A 111 -4.91 0.80 6.76
C PHE A 111 -4.21 1.74 7.75
N GLU A 112 -4.98 2.55 8.49
CA GLU A 112 -4.44 3.35 9.60
C GLU A 112 -3.97 2.43 10.75
N VAL A 113 -2.71 1.98 10.73
CA VAL A 113 -2.08 1.36 11.92
C VAL A 113 -1.59 2.49 12.84
N LYS A 114 -2.49 3.04 13.65
CA LYS A 114 -2.19 4.11 14.64
C LYS A 114 -1.43 3.58 15.85
#